data_AF-K9VQI7-F1
#
_entry.id   AF-K9VQI7-F1
#
_cell.length_a   1.000
_cell.length_b   1.000
_cell.length_c   1.000
_cell.angle_alpha   90.00
_cell.angle_beta   90.00
_cell.angle_gamma   90.00
#
_symmetry.space_group_name_H-M   'P 1'
#
loop_
_entity.id
_entity.type
_entity.pdbx_description
1 polymer ?
#
loop_
_entity_poly.entity_id
_entity_poly.type
_entity_poly.pdbx_seq_one_letter_code
_entity_poly.pdbx_strand_id
1 'polypeptide(L)'
;MVKIMSIEERRGIESIDVNQNLLLVRAPIELVAEKLSRARRADVWERDIYDREIEITAESYIVFQFRGHPWTIVEQLNYQPGHLVFGVGDAITLSSFPSTRALYYTGSDTCGYIGYNCYDGGAFAEMLYFEAEMDLLFLSDFREVKAEDIDSAFRFTYAFMQEQDIYIPNAHYENVKVGDRINLRPKGPTLDDLVRSDFERVDYVGIS
;
A
#
# COMPACT_ATOMS: atom_id res chain seq x y z
N MET A 1 3.35 -23.41 21.16
CA MET A 1 3.66 -23.21 19.74
C MET A 1 2.79 -22.09 19.23
N VAL A 2 3.37 -20.98 18.77
CA VAL A 2 2.61 -19.94 18.06
C VAL A 2 2.31 -20.52 16.67
N LYS A 3 1.03 -20.62 16.29
CA LYS A 3 0.65 -21.01 14.92
C LYS A 3 1.13 -19.88 14.01
N ILE A 4 2.09 -20.16 13.13
CA ILE A 4 2.45 -19.22 12.07
C ILE A 4 1.23 -19.15 11.14
N MET A 5 0.60 -17.98 11.08
CA MET A 5 -0.56 -17.75 10.20
C MET A 5 -0.10 -17.75 8.74
N SER A 6 -0.84 -18.45 7.88
CA SER A 6 -0.59 -18.41 6.44
C SER A 6 -0.92 -17.02 5.88
N ILE A 7 -0.38 -16.67 4.73
CA ILE A 7 -0.58 -15.33 4.15
C ILE A 7 -2.07 -15.01 3.98
N GLU A 8 -2.89 -15.98 3.59
CA GLU A 8 -4.34 -15.84 3.36
C GLU A 8 -5.11 -15.47 4.63
N GLU A 9 -4.61 -15.85 5.81
CA GLU A 9 -5.25 -15.60 7.11
C GLU A 9 -4.85 -14.23 7.70
N ARG A 10 -3.78 -13.58 7.21
CA ARG A 10 -3.24 -12.34 7.80
C ARG A 10 -4.15 -11.15 7.48
N ARG A 11 -4.36 -10.26 8.45
CA ARG A 11 -5.14 -9.01 8.32
C ARG A 11 -4.58 -7.93 9.24
N GLY A 12 -4.83 -6.67 8.91
CA GLY A 12 -4.35 -5.51 9.67
C GLY A 12 -2.97 -5.04 9.21
N ILE A 13 -2.26 -4.36 10.12
CA ILE A 13 -0.93 -3.80 9.88
C ILE A 13 0.10 -4.66 10.62
N GLU A 14 1.10 -5.18 9.91
CA GLU A 14 2.12 -6.04 10.54
C GLU A 14 3.01 -5.27 11.51
N SER A 15 3.41 -4.06 11.14
CA SER A 15 4.21 -3.16 11.99
C SER A 15 3.94 -1.72 11.62
N ILE A 16 4.02 -0.85 12.63
CA ILE A 16 4.03 0.60 12.48
C ILE A 16 5.44 1.19 12.65
N ASP A 17 6.45 0.35 12.92
CA ASP A 17 7.86 0.73 13.10
C ASP A 17 8.55 0.93 11.74
N VAL A 18 7.86 1.59 10.80
CA VAL A 18 8.34 1.90 9.44
C VAL A 18 7.71 3.20 8.93
N ASN A 19 8.41 3.85 8.01
CA ASN A 19 7.85 4.92 7.18
C ASN A 19 7.32 4.31 5.90
N GLN A 20 6.01 4.35 5.68
CA GLN A 20 5.38 3.71 4.54
C GLN A 20 4.21 4.53 4.01
N ASN A 21 4.14 4.64 2.69
CA ASN A 21 2.98 5.18 1.98
C ASN A 21 2.56 4.16 0.92
N LEU A 22 1.30 3.76 0.95
CA LEU A 22 0.78 2.71 0.08
C LEU A 22 -0.50 3.19 -0.61
N LEU A 23 -0.68 2.77 -1.86
CA LEU A 23 -2.02 2.70 -2.44
C LEU A 23 -2.52 1.26 -2.30
N LEU A 24 -3.71 1.11 -1.76
CA LEU A 24 -4.37 -0.18 -1.59
C LEU A 24 -5.62 -0.15 -2.45
N VAL A 25 -5.75 -1.07 -3.41
CA VAL A 25 -6.88 -1.07 -4.35
C VAL A 25 -7.58 -2.42 -4.30
N ARG A 26 -8.89 -2.43 -4.04
CA ARG A 26 -9.71 -3.64 -3.97
C ARG A 26 -10.09 -4.14 -5.36
N ALA A 27 -9.09 -4.57 -6.12
CA ALA A 27 -9.22 -5.11 -7.46
C ALA A 27 -8.06 -6.06 -7.78
N PRO A 28 -8.24 -6.97 -8.76
CA PRO A 28 -7.16 -7.84 -9.23
C PRO A 28 -5.96 -7.05 -9.76
N ILE A 29 -4.76 -7.55 -9.50
CA ILE A 29 -3.48 -6.90 -9.86
C ILE A 29 -3.39 -6.49 -11.33
N GLU A 30 -3.87 -7.30 -12.27
CA GLU A 30 -3.85 -6.98 -13.70
C GLU A 30 -4.56 -5.65 -13.99
N LEU A 31 -5.72 -5.47 -13.37
CA LEU A 31 -6.57 -4.30 -13.56
C LEU A 31 -5.96 -3.07 -12.89
N VAL A 32 -5.30 -3.23 -11.74
CA VAL A 32 -4.65 -2.14 -11.00
C VAL A 32 -3.39 -1.67 -11.72
N ALA A 33 -2.50 -2.61 -12.09
CA ALA A 33 -1.25 -2.29 -12.78
C ALA A 33 -1.52 -1.62 -14.14
N GLU A 34 -2.47 -2.13 -14.94
CA GLU A 34 -2.84 -1.51 -16.22
C GLU A 34 -3.28 -0.05 -16.06
N LYS A 35 -4.12 0.23 -15.05
CA LYS A 35 -4.59 1.60 -14.79
C LYS A 35 -3.48 2.50 -14.33
N LEU A 36 -2.66 2.02 -13.39
CA LEU A 36 -1.54 2.79 -12.87
C LEU A 36 -0.62 3.17 -14.03
N SER A 37 -0.26 2.20 -14.87
CA SER A 37 0.55 2.44 -16.07
C SER A 37 -0.08 3.48 -17.01
N ARG A 38 -1.40 3.41 -17.26
CA ARG A 38 -2.07 4.40 -18.12
C ARG A 38 -2.17 5.79 -17.48
N ALA A 39 -2.54 5.86 -16.21
CA ALA A 39 -2.72 7.11 -15.47
C ALA A 39 -1.39 7.86 -15.32
N ARG A 40 -0.30 7.12 -15.11
CA ARG A 40 1.05 7.65 -14.95
C ARG A 40 1.86 7.70 -16.25
N ARG A 41 1.29 7.23 -17.37
CA ARG A 41 1.98 7.12 -18.68
C ARG A 41 3.30 6.37 -18.57
N ALA A 42 3.29 5.26 -17.85
CA ALA A 42 4.45 4.41 -17.65
C ALA A 42 5.02 3.91 -18.97
N ASP A 43 6.35 3.97 -19.08
CA ASP A 43 7.10 3.42 -20.21
C ASP A 43 7.27 1.90 -20.07
N VAL A 44 7.29 1.42 -18.82
CA VAL A 44 7.58 0.04 -18.48
C VAL A 44 6.45 -0.52 -17.61
N TRP A 45 5.94 -1.69 -18.00
CA TRP A 45 5.15 -2.56 -17.14
C TRP A 45 5.62 -4.00 -17.32
N GLU A 46 6.32 -4.51 -16.32
CA GLU A 46 6.80 -5.89 -16.28
C GLU A 46 5.95 -6.70 -15.31
N ARG A 47 5.46 -7.85 -15.79
CA ARG A 47 4.63 -8.77 -15.00
C ARG A 47 5.47 -9.86 -14.33
N ASP A 48 5.04 -10.27 -13.14
CA ASP A 48 5.62 -11.39 -12.37
C ASP A 48 7.15 -11.34 -12.25
N ILE A 49 7.64 -10.29 -11.60
CA ILE A 49 9.07 -9.97 -11.48
C ILE A 49 9.75 -10.61 -10.25
N TYR A 50 9.04 -11.42 -9.46
CA TYR A 50 9.45 -11.85 -8.12
C TYR A 50 10.84 -12.52 -8.02
N ASP A 51 11.41 -13.03 -9.11
CA ASP A 51 12.79 -13.55 -9.15
C ASP A 51 13.57 -13.07 -10.38
N ARG A 52 13.17 -11.92 -10.93
CA ARG A 52 13.71 -11.37 -12.15
C ARG A 52 14.48 -10.10 -11.84
N GLU A 53 15.60 -9.93 -12.54
CA GLU A 53 16.26 -8.64 -12.54
C GLU A 53 15.46 -7.66 -13.41
N ILE A 54 15.16 -6.51 -12.83
CA ILE A 54 14.56 -5.38 -13.52
C ILE A 54 15.52 -4.18 -13.50
N GLU A 55 15.29 -3.21 -14.37
CA GLU A 55 16.02 -1.95 -14.37
C GLU A 55 15.18 -0.84 -13.74
N ILE A 56 15.76 -0.14 -12.77
CA ILE A 56 15.07 0.91 -12.02
C ILE A 56 15.00 2.19 -12.84
N THR A 57 13.81 2.76 -12.96
CA THR A 57 13.52 3.99 -13.70
C THR A 57 13.33 5.18 -12.77
N ALA A 58 13.19 6.40 -13.33
CA ALA A 58 13.12 7.66 -12.57
C ALA A 58 11.99 7.67 -11.53
N GLU A 59 10.80 7.20 -11.93
CA GLU A 59 9.75 6.81 -11.01
C GLU A 59 9.51 5.32 -11.14
N SER A 60 9.44 4.63 -10.01
CA SER A 60 9.42 3.17 -9.95
C SER A 60 8.41 2.72 -8.92
N TYR A 61 7.53 1.79 -9.29
CA TYR A 61 6.48 1.27 -8.44
C TYR A 61 6.50 -0.25 -8.44
N ILE A 62 6.37 -0.84 -7.25
CA ILE A 62 6.06 -2.26 -7.10
C ILE A 62 4.57 -2.40 -6.88
N VAL A 63 3.95 -3.25 -7.68
CA VAL A 63 2.53 -3.56 -7.59
C VAL A 63 2.42 -5.03 -7.25
N PHE A 64 1.76 -5.39 -6.16
CA PHE A 64 1.65 -6.79 -5.78
C PHE A 64 0.32 -7.13 -5.14
N GLN A 65 -0.06 -8.40 -5.25
CA GLN A 65 -1.23 -8.94 -4.59
C GLN A 65 -0.85 -10.25 -3.91
N PHE A 66 -1.18 -10.35 -2.63
CA PHE A 66 -1.00 -11.61 -1.90
C PHE A 66 -2.03 -12.64 -2.33
N ARG A 67 -1.63 -13.91 -2.31
CA ARG A 67 -2.52 -15.04 -2.61
C ARG A 67 -3.70 -15.02 -1.64
N GLY A 68 -4.92 -15.11 -2.17
CA GLY A 68 -6.15 -15.11 -1.38
C GLY A 68 -6.60 -13.74 -0.84
N HIS A 69 -5.87 -12.65 -1.13
CA HIS A 69 -6.25 -11.30 -0.73
C HIS A 69 -6.99 -10.56 -1.84
N PRO A 70 -8.05 -9.80 -1.53
CA PRO A 70 -8.80 -9.03 -2.53
C PRO A 70 -8.15 -7.69 -2.88
N TRP A 71 -7.09 -7.30 -2.18
CA TRP A 71 -6.42 -6.02 -2.33
C TRP A 71 -5.07 -6.16 -3.04
N THR A 72 -4.86 -5.31 -4.03
CA THR A 72 -3.55 -5.06 -4.64
C THR A 72 -2.91 -3.86 -3.96
N ILE A 73 -1.63 -3.98 -3.63
CA ILE A 73 -0.81 -2.95 -3.00
C ILE A 73 0.10 -2.34 -4.07
N VAL A 74 0.19 -1.01 -4.10
CA VAL A 74 1.16 -0.25 -4.87
C VAL A 74 2.06 0.48 -3.89
N GLU A 75 3.36 0.29 -4.06
CA GLU A 75 4.39 0.91 -3.26
C GLU A 75 5.40 1.60 -4.17
N GLN A 76 5.78 2.83 -3.83
CA GLN A 76 6.80 3.56 -4.58
C GLN A 76 8.17 3.11 -4.11
N LEU A 77 9.04 2.74 -5.04
CA LEU A 77 10.45 2.54 -4.74
C LEU A 77 11.11 3.90 -4.61
N ASN A 78 11.67 4.17 -3.43
CA ASN A 78 12.33 5.44 -3.15
C ASN A 78 13.60 5.58 -4.00
N TYR A 79 13.57 6.55 -4.93
CA TYR A 79 14.75 6.98 -5.66
C TYR A 79 15.55 8.03 -4.85
N GLN A 80 14.92 8.87 -4.03
CA GLN A 80 15.57 9.87 -3.16
C GLN A 80 14.65 10.29 -1.99
N PRO A 81 15.19 10.70 -0.82
CA PRO A 81 14.37 11.23 0.26
C PRO A 81 13.73 12.56 -0.15
N GLY A 82 12.40 12.62 -0.12
CA GLY A 82 11.65 13.89 -0.16
C GLY A 82 10.59 14.07 -1.25
N HIS A 83 10.47 13.14 -2.21
CA HIS A 83 9.46 13.25 -3.27
C HIS A 83 8.58 12.01 -3.34
N LEU A 84 7.50 12.01 -2.56
CA LEU A 84 6.37 11.13 -2.82
C LEU A 84 5.71 11.58 -4.12
N VAL A 85 5.70 10.70 -5.12
CA VAL A 85 5.16 11.02 -6.44
C VAL A 85 3.69 10.60 -6.55
N PHE A 86 3.24 9.63 -5.74
CA PHE A 86 1.81 9.32 -5.58
C PHE A 86 1.23 9.80 -4.26
N GLY A 87 -0.10 9.96 -4.25
CA GLY A 87 -0.86 10.37 -3.07
C GLY A 87 -2.37 10.19 -3.23
N VAL A 88 -3.14 11.04 -2.55
CA VAL A 88 -4.61 10.99 -2.52
C VAL A 88 -5.25 10.99 -3.91
N GLY A 89 -4.72 11.78 -4.85
CA GLY A 89 -5.22 11.84 -6.23
C GLY A 89 -5.15 10.51 -6.98
N ASP A 90 -4.18 9.66 -6.65
CA ASP A 90 -4.06 8.31 -7.22
C ASP A 90 -5.10 7.36 -6.65
N ALA A 91 -5.38 7.45 -5.35
CA ALA A 91 -6.46 6.66 -4.75
C ALA A 91 -7.83 7.03 -5.34
N ILE A 92 -8.09 8.32 -5.58
CA ILE A 92 -9.30 8.76 -6.31
C ILE A 92 -9.32 8.18 -7.73
N THR A 93 -8.21 8.30 -8.46
CA THR A 93 -8.11 7.82 -9.84
C THR A 93 -8.31 6.30 -9.92
N LEU A 94 -7.68 5.53 -9.04
CA LEU A 94 -7.77 4.07 -9.01
C LEU A 94 -9.12 3.56 -8.49
N SER A 95 -9.78 4.31 -7.60
CA SER A 95 -11.16 4.00 -7.16
C SER A 95 -12.23 4.40 -8.17
N SER A 96 -11.96 5.29 -9.14
CA SER A 96 -12.96 5.79 -10.12
C SER A 96 -13.57 4.71 -11.03
N PHE A 97 -13.12 3.47 -10.93
CA PHE A 97 -13.73 2.35 -11.62
C PHE A 97 -14.99 1.85 -10.92
N PRO A 98 -16.00 1.40 -11.67
CA PRO A 98 -17.23 0.90 -11.08
C PRO A 98 -16.95 -0.14 -10.00
N SER A 99 -17.48 0.09 -8.80
CA SER A 99 -17.39 -0.82 -7.64
C SER A 99 -15.97 -1.10 -7.14
N THR A 100 -15.02 -0.20 -7.34
CA THR A 100 -13.65 -0.34 -6.81
C THR A 100 -13.42 0.62 -5.65
N ARG A 101 -12.94 0.08 -4.53
CA ARG A 101 -12.48 0.86 -3.37
C ARG A 101 -10.96 1.00 -3.42
N ALA A 102 -10.46 2.20 -3.13
CA ALA A 102 -9.02 2.44 -3.01
C ALA A 102 -8.70 3.29 -1.78
N LEU A 103 -7.58 3.00 -1.14
CA LEU A 103 -7.05 3.75 -0.01
C LEU A 103 -5.68 4.32 -0.35
N TYR A 104 -5.41 5.53 0.10
CA TYR A 104 -4.05 6.02 0.32
C TYR A 104 -3.75 5.88 1.81
N TYR A 105 -2.91 4.90 2.16
CA TYR A 105 -2.45 4.65 3.53
C TYR A 105 -1.10 5.31 3.76
N THR A 106 -0.90 5.81 4.97
CA THR A 106 0.34 6.44 5.37
C THR A 106 0.66 6.14 6.83
N GLY A 107 1.91 5.81 7.11
CA GLY A 107 2.43 5.61 8.47
C GLY A 107 3.88 6.10 8.58
N SER A 108 4.22 6.65 9.75
CA SER A 108 5.59 7.02 10.09
C SER A 108 5.85 6.82 11.58
N ASP A 109 6.77 5.92 11.90
CA ASP A 109 7.29 5.72 13.26
C ASP A 109 8.07 6.95 13.77
N THR A 110 8.77 7.60 12.87
CA THR A 110 9.69 8.70 13.15
C THR A 110 8.94 9.96 13.54
N CYS A 111 7.80 10.22 12.87
CA CYS A 111 6.96 11.40 13.13
C CYS A 111 5.71 11.07 13.96
N GLY A 112 5.50 9.82 14.38
CA GLY A 112 4.30 9.42 15.12
C GLY A 112 3.00 9.62 14.33
N TYR A 113 3.04 9.36 13.02
CA TYR A 113 1.94 9.61 12.10
C TYR A 113 1.28 8.32 11.63
N ILE A 114 -0.06 8.27 11.60
CA ILE A 114 -0.82 7.19 10.97
C ILE A 114 -2.12 7.72 10.39
N GLY A 115 -2.52 7.21 9.22
CA GLY A 115 -3.77 7.63 8.61
C GLY A 115 -4.07 6.93 7.31
N TYR A 116 -5.26 7.22 6.80
CA TYR A 116 -5.70 6.77 5.49
C TYR A 116 -6.73 7.71 4.89
N ASN A 117 -6.83 7.69 3.56
CA ASN A 117 -7.92 8.30 2.80
C ASN A 117 -8.56 7.20 1.96
N CYS A 118 -9.84 6.92 2.16
CA CYS A 118 -10.61 5.88 1.49
C CYS A 118 -11.59 6.47 0.49
N TYR A 119 -11.61 5.90 -0.71
CA TYR A 119 -12.48 6.30 -1.81
C TYR A 119 -13.18 5.08 -2.40
N ASP A 120 -14.44 5.25 -2.80
CA ASP A 120 -15.28 4.20 -3.40
C ASP A 120 -15.92 4.74 -4.68
N GLY A 121 -15.62 4.12 -5.82
CA GLY A 121 -16.14 4.61 -7.11
C GLY A 121 -15.68 6.03 -7.47
N GLY A 122 -14.52 6.47 -6.95
CA GLY A 122 -14.00 7.83 -7.12
C GLY A 122 -14.60 8.88 -6.19
N ALA A 123 -15.56 8.51 -5.34
CA ALA A 123 -16.12 9.39 -4.32
C ALA A 123 -15.39 9.22 -2.99
N PHE A 124 -15.32 10.29 -2.19
CA PHE A 124 -14.86 10.22 -0.82
C PHE A 124 -15.74 9.25 -0.01
N ALA A 125 -15.12 8.42 0.82
CA ALA A 125 -15.83 7.53 1.74
C ALA A 125 -15.44 7.80 3.19
N GLU A 126 -14.14 7.90 3.48
CA GLU A 126 -13.66 8.10 4.85
C GLU A 126 -12.21 8.59 4.86
N MET A 127 -11.82 9.36 5.86
CA MET A 127 -10.44 9.72 6.14
C MET A 127 -10.17 9.74 7.64
N LEU A 128 -9.01 9.22 8.00
CA LEU A 128 -8.39 9.42 9.31
C LEU A 128 -7.00 10.02 9.10
N TYR A 129 -6.72 11.10 9.82
CA TYR A 129 -5.38 11.68 9.96
C TYR A 129 -5.06 11.75 11.44
N PHE A 130 -3.90 11.23 11.84
CA PHE A 130 -3.40 11.36 13.20
C PHE A 130 -1.90 11.64 13.18
N GLU A 131 -1.50 12.68 13.91
CA GLU A 131 -0.11 13.02 14.19
C GLU A 131 0.04 13.21 15.70
N ALA A 132 0.96 12.43 16.30
CA ALA A 132 1.16 12.43 17.74
C ALA A 132 1.45 13.84 18.27
N GLU A 133 0.78 14.21 19.37
CA GLU A 133 0.90 15.51 20.03
C GLU A 133 0.41 16.72 19.20
N MET A 134 -0.13 16.50 18.00
CA MET A 134 -0.61 17.57 17.12
C MET A 134 -2.12 17.49 16.90
N ASP A 135 -2.59 16.60 16.03
CA ASP A 135 -3.99 16.58 15.59
C ASP A 135 -4.52 15.16 15.38
N LEU A 136 -5.83 15.01 15.61
CA LEU A 136 -6.64 13.87 15.17
C LEU A 136 -7.82 14.43 14.36
N LEU A 137 -7.89 14.06 13.08
CA LEU A 137 -9.00 14.39 12.20
C LEU A 137 -9.64 13.10 11.71
N PHE A 138 -10.97 13.05 11.77
CA PHE A 138 -11.75 11.94 11.24
C PHE A 138 -13.00 12.46 10.55
N LEU A 139 -13.21 12.01 9.31
CA LEU A 139 -14.38 12.32 8.49
C LEU A 139 -14.85 11.02 7.84
N SER A 140 -16.15 10.74 7.90
CA SER A 140 -16.71 9.53 7.27
C SER A 140 -18.10 9.78 6.72
N ASP A 141 -18.31 9.37 5.47
CA ASP A 141 -19.63 9.20 4.84
C ASP A 141 -20.11 7.73 4.96
N PHE A 142 -19.26 6.87 5.53
CA PHE A 142 -19.49 5.43 5.64
C PHE A 142 -19.98 4.98 7.02
N ARG A 143 -19.56 5.65 8.10
CA ARG A 143 -19.91 5.28 9.48
C ARG A 143 -20.33 6.47 10.33
N GLU A 144 -21.22 6.24 11.29
CA GLU A 144 -21.65 7.23 12.28
C GLU A 144 -20.71 7.26 13.50
N VAL A 145 -19.42 7.50 13.27
CA VAL A 145 -18.39 7.66 14.32
C VAL A 145 -17.80 9.06 14.21
N LYS A 146 -17.50 9.70 15.34
CA LYS A 146 -16.81 11.00 15.36
C LYS A 146 -15.39 10.85 15.87
N ALA A 147 -14.55 11.84 15.59
CA ALA A 147 -13.17 11.88 16.10
C ALA A 147 -13.10 11.78 17.64
N GLU A 148 -14.07 12.37 18.35
CA GLU A 148 -14.18 12.32 19.82
C GLU A 148 -14.45 10.91 20.39
N ASP A 149 -14.94 9.99 19.55
CA ASP A 149 -15.22 8.60 19.94
C ASP A 149 -13.99 7.68 19.74
N ILE A 150 -12.91 8.18 19.13
CA ILE A 150 -11.71 7.40 18.81
C ILE A 150 -10.72 7.50 19.98
N ASP A 151 -10.59 6.42 20.74
CA ASP A 151 -9.66 6.32 21.88
C ASP A 151 -8.18 6.22 21.46
N SER A 152 -7.93 5.58 20.32
CA SER A 152 -6.59 5.37 19.79
C SER A 152 -6.63 5.29 18.27
N ALA A 153 -6.02 6.27 17.60
CA ALA A 153 -5.89 6.30 16.15
C ALA A 153 -5.21 5.05 15.58
N PHE A 154 -4.22 4.51 16.30
CA PHE A 154 -3.53 3.28 15.92
C PHE A 154 -4.45 2.06 15.96
N ARG A 155 -5.20 1.86 17.05
CA ARG A 155 -6.15 0.74 17.16
C ARG A 155 -7.29 0.87 16.17
N PHE A 156 -7.79 2.09 15.99
CA PHE A 156 -8.86 2.38 15.05
C PHE A 156 -8.44 2.09 13.61
N THR A 157 -7.25 2.55 13.21
CA THR A 157 -6.70 2.28 11.87
C THR A 157 -6.45 0.79 11.67
N TYR A 158 -5.88 0.09 12.67
CA TYR A 158 -5.67 -1.35 12.59
C TYR A 158 -6.98 -2.12 12.43
N ALA A 159 -7.99 -1.79 13.24
CA ALA A 159 -9.33 -2.39 13.15
C ALA A 159 -9.97 -2.13 11.79
N PHE A 160 -9.86 -0.92 11.26
CA PHE A 160 -10.36 -0.61 9.92
C PHE A 160 -9.69 -1.48 8.85
N MET A 161 -8.37 -1.63 8.86
CA MET A 161 -7.68 -2.51 7.90
C MET A 161 -8.15 -3.96 8.02
N GLN A 162 -8.38 -4.46 9.23
CA GLN A 162 -8.95 -5.79 9.44
C GLN A 162 -10.38 -5.92 8.90
N GLU A 163 -11.25 -4.96 9.20
CA GLU A 163 -12.63 -4.90 8.71
C GLU A 163 -12.70 -4.90 7.18
N GLN A 164 -11.71 -4.30 6.52
CA GLN A 164 -11.64 -4.22 5.06
C GLN A 164 -10.98 -5.45 4.40
N ASP A 165 -10.59 -6.48 5.16
CA ASP A 165 -9.79 -7.61 4.65
C ASP A 165 -8.41 -7.19 4.07
N ILE A 166 -7.80 -6.13 4.61
CA ILE A 166 -6.50 -5.63 4.18
C ILE A 166 -5.40 -6.25 5.05
N TYR A 167 -4.26 -6.60 4.44
CA TYR A 167 -3.01 -6.87 5.14
C TYR A 167 -1.92 -5.95 4.61
N ILE A 168 -1.34 -5.14 5.49
CA ILE A 168 -0.18 -4.29 5.20
C ILE A 168 1.07 -5.00 5.75
N PRO A 169 1.98 -5.47 4.88
CA PRO A 169 3.19 -6.15 5.32
C PRO A 169 4.20 -5.13 5.84
N ASN A 170 5.06 -5.57 6.74
CA ASN A 170 6.28 -4.82 7.06
C ASN A 170 7.33 -5.10 5.99
N ALA A 171 7.07 -4.63 4.77
CA ALA A 171 7.96 -4.79 3.62
C ALA A 171 8.93 -3.61 3.53
N HIS A 172 10.20 -3.90 3.23
CA HIS A 172 11.19 -2.91 2.86
C HIS A 172 11.98 -3.39 1.65
N TYR A 173 12.48 -2.42 0.88
CA TYR A 173 13.36 -2.64 -0.25
C TYR A 173 14.69 -1.96 0.03
N GLU A 174 15.77 -2.49 -0.56
CA GLU A 174 17.06 -1.81 -0.51
C GLU A 174 16.96 -0.44 -1.20
N ASN A 175 17.83 0.51 -0.84
CA ASN A 175 17.89 1.79 -1.54
C ASN A 175 18.35 1.56 -2.97
N VAL A 176 17.54 2.01 -3.94
CA VAL A 176 17.78 1.82 -5.37
C VAL A 176 18.06 3.13 -6.07
N LYS A 177 18.79 3.09 -7.19
CA LYS A 177 19.05 4.24 -8.06
C LYS A 177 18.58 3.96 -9.47
N VAL A 178 18.23 5.01 -10.20
CA VAL A 178 17.95 4.94 -11.64
C VAL A 178 19.11 4.26 -12.36
N GLY A 179 18.78 3.27 -13.20
CA GLY A 179 19.71 2.45 -13.95
C GLY A 179 20.27 1.25 -13.18
N ASP A 180 19.99 1.10 -11.89
CA ASP A 180 20.33 -0.12 -11.15
C ASP A 180 19.57 -1.31 -11.74
N ARG A 181 20.25 -2.45 -11.86
CA ARG A 181 19.64 -3.73 -12.23
C ARG A 181 19.60 -4.62 -11.01
N ILE A 182 18.41 -4.91 -10.51
CA ILE A 182 18.23 -5.61 -9.23
C ILE A 182 17.07 -6.59 -9.28
N ASN A 183 17.15 -7.60 -8.43
CA ASN A 183 16.02 -8.47 -8.11
C ASN A 183 15.30 -7.89 -6.89
N LEU A 184 14.11 -7.32 -7.11
CA LEU A 184 13.30 -6.75 -6.04
C LEU A 184 12.50 -7.82 -5.33
N ARG A 185 12.93 -8.14 -4.12
CA ARG A 185 12.18 -8.98 -3.19
C ARG A 185 11.70 -8.13 -2.03
N PRO A 186 10.38 -8.08 -1.75
CA PRO A 186 9.88 -7.47 -0.52
C PRO A 186 10.48 -8.21 0.68
N LYS A 187 11.26 -7.53 1.52
CA LYS A 187 11.88 -8.10 2.74
C LYS A 187 11.09 -7.69 3.97
N GLY A 188 10.96 -8.55 4.99
CA GLY A 188 10.30 -8.19 6.25
C GLY A 188 11.14 -8.52 7.50
N PRO A 189 11.05 -7.73 8.59
CA PRO A 189 11.92 -7.88 9.76
C PRO A 189 11.52 -9.02 10.72
N THR A 190 10.31 -9.57 10.58
CA THR A 190 9.78 -10.68 11.40
C THR A 190 9.57 -11.97 10.61
N LEU A 191 10.05 -12.02 9.36
CA LEU A 191 9.79 -13.14 8.47
C LEU A 191 11.10 -13.69 7.90
N ASP A 192 11.26 -14.99 8.06
CA ASP A 192 11.71 -15.83 6.96
C ASP A 192 11.03 -15.34 5.67
N ASP A 193 11.82 -14.80 4.73
CA ASP A 193 11.45 -14.13 3.47
C ASP A 193 10.01 -14.40 2.97
N LEU A 194 9.20 -13.36 2.72
CA LEU A 194 7.97 -13.50 1.91
C LEU A 194 8.36 -14.25 0.63
N VAL A 195 7.82 -15.44 0.41
CA VAL A 195 8.23 -16.34 -0.68
C VAL A 195 7.35 -16.14 -1.91
N ARG A 196 7.79 -16.59 -3.10
CA ARG A 196 7.01 -16.47 -4.35
C ARG A 196 5.57 -16.95 -4.17
N SER A 197 5.38 -18.03 -3.41
CA SER A 197 4.07 -18.65 -3.21
C SER A 197 3.11 -17.82 -2.36
N ASP A 198 3.59 -16.80 -1.65
CA ASP A 198 2.74 -15.89 -0.88
C ASP A 198 2.02 -14.88 -1.79
N PHE A 199 2.54 -14.67 -3.00
CA PHE A 199 2.00 -13.71 -3.96
C PHE A 199 1.15 -14.42 -5.01
N GLU A 200 0.01 -13.83 -5.32
CA GLU A 200 -0.66 -14.07 -6.60
C GLU A 200 0.29 -13.64 -7.71
N ARG A 201 0.79 -12.40 -7.62
CA ARG A 201 1.76 -11.82 -8.56
C ARG A 201 2.44 -10.59 -7.99
N VAL A 202 3.63 -10.29 -8.51
CA VAL A 202 4.38 -9.05 -8.26
C VAL A 202 4.76 -8.45 -9.61
N ASP A 203 4.32 -7.23 -9.89
CA ASP A 203 4.60 -6.48 -11.10
C ASP A 203 5.48 -5.26 -10.78
N TYR A 204 6.16 -4.78 -11.81
CA TYR A 204 6.90 -3.53 -11.78
C TYR A 204 6.33 -2.55 -12.80
N VAL A 205 6.17 -1.30 -12.40
CA VAL A 205 5.75 -0.19 -13.26
C VAL A 205 6.78 0.93 -13.17
N GLY A 206 7.31 1.35 -14.31
CA GLY A 206 8.41 2.33 -14.40
C GLY A 206 8.12 3.47 -15.37
N ILE A 207 8.59 4.67 -15.02
CA ILE A 207 8.54 5.90 -15.84
C ILE A 207 9.95 6.49 -15.91
N SER A 208 10.37 6.84 -17.12
CA SER A 208 11.73 7.29 -17.47
C SER A 208 11.94 8.78 -17.28
#